data_AF-H6C9A0-F1
#
_entry.id   AF-H6C9A0-F1
#
_cell.length_a   1.000
_cell.length_b   1.000
_cell.length_c   1.000
_cell.angle_alpha   90.00
_cell.angle_beta   90.00
_cell.angle_gamma   90.00
#
_symmetry.space_group_name_H-M   'P 1'
#
loop_
_entity.id
_entity.type
_entity.pdbx_description
1 polymer ?
#
loop_
_entity_poly.entity_id
_entity_poly.type
_entity_poly.pdbx_seq_one_letter_code
_entity_poly.pdbx_strand_id
1 'polypeptide(L)' 'MSSSKMPIAGYLALLRRNGTLVQVGNHDDGVFEVPAPGLFIGRKKLAGSMIGAPGKIREMLQLAAEKNVKL' A
#
# COMPACT_ATOMS: atom_id res chain seq x y z
N MET A 1 0.46 -14.29 2.27
CA MET A 1 1.87 -13.96 2.01
C MET A 1 1.97 -13.37 0.63
N SER A 2 2.53 -12.16 0.51
CA SER A 2 2.70 -11.48 -0.77
C SER A 2 3.95 -12.06 -1.46
N SER A 3 3.81 -12.54 -2.70
CA SER A 3 4.95 -13.11 -3.43
C SER A 3 5.92 -12.03 -3.90
N SER A 4 7.22 -12.26 -3.77
CA SER A 4 8.29 -11.34 -4.23
C SER A 4 8.29 -11.07 -5.75
N LYS A 5 7.43 -11.76 -6.51
CA LYS A 5 7.21 -11.55 -7.95
C LYS A 5 6.13 -10.50 -8.25
N MET A 6 5.67 -9.71 -7.28
CA MET A 6 4.67 -8.67 -7.54
C MET A 6 5.18 -7.67 -8.59
N PRO A 7 4.39 -7.35 -9.63
CA PRO A 7 4.77 -6.44 -10.69
C PRO A 7 4.66 -4.97 -10.23
N ILE A 8 5.52 -4.56 -9.29
CA ILE A 8 5.53 -3.22 -8.67
C ILE A 8 5.61 -2.11 -9.73
N ALA A 9 6.38 -2.33 -10.81
CA ALA A 9 6.46 -1.41 -11.94
C ALA A 9 5.09 -1.13 -12.58
N GLY A 10 4.26 -2.17 -12.73
CA GLY A 10 2.90 -2.06 -13.27
C GLY A 10 1.99 -1.27 -12.33
N TYR A 11 2.06 -1.53 -11.02
CA TYR A 11 1.29 -0.77 -10.04
C TYR A 11 1.70 0.70 -9.98
N LEU A 12 2.99 0.99 -10.05
CA LEU A 12 3.48 2.37 -10.14
C LEU A 12 2.99 3.05 -11.41
N ALA A 13 2.90 2.35 -12.55
CA ALA A 13 2.38 2.92 -13.80
C ALA A 13 0.91 3.37 -13.69
N LEU A 14 0.09 2.65 -12.92
CA LEU A 14 -1.32 2.98 -12.68
C LEU A 14 -1.53 4.21 -11.78
N LEU A 15 -0.51 4.61 -11.01
CA LEU A 15 -0.63 5.80 -10.16
C LEU A 15 -0.70 7.08 -10.99
N ARG A 16 -1.67 7.94 -10.66
CA ARG A 16 -1.69 9.33 -11.10
C ARG A 16 -0.46 10.10 -10.60
N ARG A 17 -0.19 11.26 -11.19
CA ARG A 17 0.85 12.19 -10.71
C ARG A 17 0.63 12.51 -9.22
N ASN A 18 1.69 12.46 -8.42
CA ASN A 18 1.69 12.57 -6.95
C ASN A 18 0.92 11.45 -6.20
N GLY A 19 0.61 10.33 -6.87
CA GLY A 19 -0.03 9.17 -6.23
C GLY A 19 0.91 8.43 -5.28
N THR A 20 0.33 7.64 -4.36
CA THR A 20 1.06 6.86 -3.37
C THR A 20 0.65 5.39 -3.46
N LEU A 21 1.64 4.49 -3.57
CA LEU A 21 1.47 3.06 -3.33
C LEU A 21 1.79 2.78 -1.86
N VAL A 22 0.89 2.11 -1.14
CA VAL A 22 1.10 1.73 0.27
C VAL A 22 1.28 0.21 0.36
N GLN A 23 2.49 -0.21 0.73
CA GLN A 23 2.84 -1.61 0.94
C GLN A 23 2.45 -2.02 2.36
N VAL A 24 1.49 -2.95 2.46
CA VAL A 24 0.98 -3.45 3.74
C VAL A 24 1.41 -4.88 4.08
N GLY A 25 1.90 -5.63 3.08
CA GLY A 25 2.39 -6.99 3.26
C GLY A 25 3.90 -7.07 3.36
N ASN A 26 4.39 -8.02 4.14
CA ASN A 26 5.79 -8.44 4.08
C ASN A 26 6.00 -9.43 2.92
N HIS A 27 7.13 -9.32 2.23
CA HIS A 27 7.57 -10.31 1.25
C HIS A 27 8.58 -11.21 1.95
N ASP A 28 8.28 -12.51 2.03
CA ASP A 28 9.12 -13.47 2.76
C ASP A 28 10.14 -14.17 1.82
N ASP A 29 10.02 -13.97 0.50
CA ASP A 29 10.69 -14.83 -0.50
C ASP A 29 11.76 -14.09 -1.35
N GLY A 30 12.22 -12.89 -0.96
CA GLY A 30 13.28 -12.20 -1.71
C GLY A 30 13.40 -10.69 -1.54
N VAL A 31 14.21 -10.07 -2.41
CA VAL A 31 14.45 -8.62 -2.42
C VAL A 31 13.28 -7.89 -3.05
N PHE A 32 12.83 -6.82 -2.40
CA PHE A 32 11.80 -5.95 -2.91
C PHE A 32 12.41 -4.88 -3.82
N GLU A 33 12.25 -5.05 -5.14
CA GLU A 33 12.82 -4.15 -6.14
C GLU A 33 11.85 -3.03 -6.54
N VAL A 34 12.34 -1.78 -6.50
CA VAL A 34 11.55 -0.60 -6.89
C VAL A 34 12.27 0.13 -8.03
N PRO A 35 11.69 0.16 -9.24
CA PRO A 35 12.31 0.87 -10.35
C PRO A 35 12.24 2.39 -10.13
N ALA A 36 13.40 3.05 -10.08
CA ALA A 36 13.49 4.50 -9.85
C ALA A 36 12.63 5.34 -10.83
N PRO A 37 12.56 5.05 -12.15
CA PRO A 37 11.67 5.78 -13.06
C PRO A 37 10.20 5.73 -12.65
N GLY A 38 9.75 4.63 -12.04
CA GLY A 38 8.40 4.50 -11.51
C GLY A 38 8.08 5.43 -10.34
N LEU A 39 9.09 6.06 -9.72
CA LEU A 39 8.92 7.02 -8.63
C LEU A 39 9.07 8.47 -9.10
N PHE A 40 10.18 8.82 -9.76
CA PHE A 40 10.41 10.23 -10.12
C PHE A 40 9.55 10.69 -11.29
N ILE A 41 9.21 9.81 -12.24
CA ILE A 41 8.25 10.14 -13.31
C ILE A 41 6.85 10.26 -12.67
N GLY A 42 6.32 11.47 -12.67
CA GLY A 42 5.03 11.77 -12.05
C GLY A 42 5.09 11.97 -10.53
N ARG A 43 6.27 12.06 -9.91
CA ARG A 43 6.45 12.39 -8.48
C ARG A 43 5.67 11.45 -7.54
N LYS A 44 5.71 10.15 -7.83
CA LYS A 44 4.99 9.10 -7.13
C LYS A 44 5.70 8.73 -5.83
N LYS A 45 4.95 8.21 -4.87
CA LYS A 45 5.44 7.84 -3.54
C LYS A 45 5.23 6.35 -3.28
N LEU A 46 6.15 5.77 -2.53
CA LEU A 46 6.01 4.44 -1.94
C LEU A 46 6.08 4.58 -0.43
N ALA A 47 5.12 4.00 0.29
CA ALA A 47 5.03 4.04 1.74
C ALA A 47 4.73 2.65 2.31
N GLY A 48 5.06 2.41 3.58
CA GLY A 48 4.72 1.19 4.31
C GLY A 48 3.69 1.47 5.42
N SER A 49 2.85 0.48 5.72
CA SER A 49 1.96 0.51 6.89
C SER A 49 1.64 -0.90 7.35
N MET A 50 1.73 -1.20 8.65
CA MET A 50 1.50 -2.54 9.18
C MET A 50 0.25 -2.60 10.06
N ILE A 51 0.12 -1.68 11.03
CA ILE A 51 -1.06 -1.57 11.88
C ILE A 51 -1.27 -0.12 12.30
N GLY A 52 -2.54 0.26 12.52
CA GLY A 52 -2.92 1.58 13.02
C GLY A 52 -2.84 1.67 14.56
N ALA A 53 -2.77 2.90 15.08
CA ALA A 53 -2.86 3.14 16.51
C ALA A 53 -4.25 2.74 17.07
N PRO A 54 -4.37 2.37 18.36
CA PRO A 54 -5.65 1.94 18.94
C PRO A 54 -6.81 2.92 18.77
N GLY A 55 -6.55 4.23 18.79
CA GLY A 55 -7.58 5.25 18.50
C GLY A 55 -8.10 5.15 17.06
N LYS A 56 -7.20 4.97 16.09
CA LYS A 56 -7.56 4.80 14.67
C LYS A 56 -8.28 3.50 14.38
N ILE A 57 -7.95 2.43 15.10
CA ILE A 57 -8.68 1.17 15.00
C ILE A 57 -10.12 1.35 15.48
N ARG A 58 -10.36 2.09 16.58
CA ARG A 58 -11.73 2.40 17.05
C ARG A 58 -12.53 3.20 16.03
N GLU A 59 -11.94 4.25 15.46
CA GLU A 59 -12.55 5.04 14.37
C GLU A 59 -12.90 4.15 13.17
N MET A 60 -12.00 3.25 12.77
CA MET A 60 -12.22 2.30 11.66
C MET A 60 -13.36 1.32 11.94
N LEU A 61 -13.40 0.73 13.15
CA LEU A 61 -14.46 -0.21 13.54
C LEU A 61 -15.83 0.47 13.60
N GLN A 62 -15.88 1.72 14.09
CA GLN A 62 -17.11 2.50 14.09
C GLN A 62 -17.60 2.76 12.66
N LEU A 63 -16.71 3.19 11.75
CA LEU A 63 -17.05 3.40 10.34
C LEU A 63 -17.53 2.10 9.67
N ALA A 64 -16.90 0.97 9.99
CA ALA A 64 -17.31 -0.33 9.46
C ALA A 64 -18.75 -0.69 9.88
N ALA A 65 -19.12 -0.46 11.14
CA ALA A 65 -20.48 -0.67 11.63
C ALA A 65 -21.49 0.26 10.93
N GLU A 66 -21.19 1.56 10.80
CA GLU A 66 -22.06 2.54 10.14
C GLU A 66 -22.27 2.24 8.65
N LYS A 67 -21.24 1.72 7.98
CA LYS A 67 -21.26 1.38 6.54
C LYS A 67 -21.65 -0.07 6.26
N ASN A 68 -21.99 -0.86 7.27
CA ASN A 68 -22.28 -2.29 7.15
C ASN A 68 -21.17 -3.08 6.44
N VAL A 69 -19.91 -2.67 6.64
CA VAL A 69 -18.74 -3.40 6.16
C VAL A 69 -18.51 -4.57 7.10
N LYS A 70 -18.53 -5.79 6.57
CA LYS A 70 -18.27 -7.01 7.35
C LYS A 70 -16.76 -7.19 7.53
N LEU A 71 -16.38 -7.62 8.74
CA LEU A 71 -15.04 -8.08 9.06
C LEU A 71 -14.80 -9.47 8.46
#